data_AF-A0A7Y9XGE7-F1
#
_entry.id   AF-A0A7Y9XGE7-F1
#
_cell.length_a   1.000
_cell.length_b   1.000
_cell.length_c   1.000
_cell.angle_alpha   90.00
_cell.angle_beta   90.00
_cell.angle_gamma   90.00
#
_symmetry.space_group_name_H-M   'P 1'
#
loop_
_entity.id
_entity.type
_entity.pdbx_description
1 polymer ?
#
loop_
_entity_poly.entity_id
_entity_poly.type
_entity_poly.pdbx_seq_one_letter_code
_entity_poly.pdbx_strand_id
1 'polypeptide(L)'
;MRAQVGDRLVVESPRVDAHRRTGVVTGVRGLGGSPPYQVHWSDAERGHDTLVYPGPDAHVEHPPGGTGAADAEEADAMQTTKRWNVDVVVSEESEGDSARTWAEVGLATDEGTALRGHGMARKHPTDMDVPEIGEELAVSRALSDLSRQLRQVAAADINDYSGLPWRPT
;
A
#
# COMPACT_ATOMS: atom_id res chain seq x y z
N MET A 1 -27.42 2.49 -11.53
CA MET A 1 -26.32 1.68 -12.10
C MET A 1 -25.91 0.61 -11.09
N ARG A 2 -25.57 -0.61 -11.54
CA ARG A 2 -25.01 -1.68 -10.71
C ARG A 2 -23.82 -2.32 -11.43
N ALA A 3 -22.79 -2.71 -10.68
CA ALA A 3 -21.59 -3.36 -11.20
C ALA A 3 -21.14 -4.48 -10.25
N GLN A 4 -20.31 -5.38 -10.78
CA GLN A 4 -19.57 -6.43 -10.10
C GLN A 4 -18.08 -6.23 -10.34
N VAL A 5 -17.25 -6.85 -9.49
CA VAL A 5 -15.81 -6.88 -9.73
C VAL A 5 -15.54 -7.67 -11.02
N GLY A 6 -14.69 -7.13 -11.89
CA GLY A 6 -14.41 -7.68 -13.22
C GLY A 6 -15.25 -7.06 -14.35
N ASP A 7 -16.32 -6.32 -14.02
CA ASP A 7 -17.04 -5.55 -15.02
C ASP A 7 -16.18 -4.37 -15.53
N ARG A 8 -16.48 -3.89 -16.72
CA ARG A 8 -15.83 -2.70 -17.29
C ARG A 8 -16.71 -1.48 -17.11
N LEU A 9 -16.20 -0.48 -16.40
CA LEU A 9 -16.82 0.85 -16.32
C LEU A 9 -16.35 1.69 -17.51
N VAL A 10 -17.32 2.18 -18.28
CA VAL A 10 -17.10 3.14 -19.36
C VAL A 10 -17.70 4.46 -18.93
N VAL A 11 -16.90 5.53 -18.95
CA VAL A 11 -17.39 6.89 -18.72
C VAL A 11 -17.26 7.65 -20.04
N GLU A 12 -18.41 7.92 -20.65
CA GLU A 12 -18.49 8.75 -21.85
C GLU A 12 -18.31 10.22 -21.44
N SER A 13 -17.53 10.97 -22.21
CA SER A 13 -17.38 12.41 -21.98
C SER A 13 -18.23 13.17 -23.00
N PRO A 14 -19.14 14.06 -22.56
CA PRO A 14 -19.97 14.84 -23.48
C PRO A 14 -19.26 16.07 -24.09
N ARG A 15 -17.95 16.26 -23.83
CA ARG A 15 -17.18 17.42 -24.32
C ARG A 15 -16.15 16.98 -25.36
N VAL A 16 -16.07 17.74 -26.45
CA VAL A 16 -15.27 17.51 -27.67
C VAL A 16 -13.76 17.31 -27.42
N ASP A 17 -13.26 17.60 -26.20
CA ASP A 17 -11.83 17.55 -25.84
C ASP A 17 -11.51 16.62 -24.64
N ALA A 18 -12.46 15.77 -24.20
CA ALA A 18 -12.21 14.81 -23.11
C ALA A 18 -12.24 13.36 -23.62
N HIS A 19 -11.19 12.61 -23.31
CA HIS A 19 -11.00 11.25 -23.80
C HIS A 19 -11.98 10.30 -23.09
N ARG A 20 -12.68 9.43 -23.85
CA ARG A 20 -13.46 8.32 -23.31
C ARG A 20 -12.56 7.51 -22.37
N ARG A 21 -12.96 7.37 -21.11
CA ARG A 21 -12.18 6.61 -20.12
C ARG A 21 -12.82 5.26 -19.90
N THR A 22 -12.00 4.22 -19.97
CA THR A 22 -12.40 2.84 -19.74
C THR A 22 -11.54 2.28 -18.61
N GLY A 23 -12.18 1.58 -17.68
CA GLY A 23 -11.48 0.93 -16.57
C GLY A 23 -12.20 -0.32 -16.09
N VAL A 24 -11.46 -1.21 -15.45
CA VAL A 24 -12.02 -2.42 -14.85
C VAL A 24 -12.43 -2.11 -13.41
N VAL A 25 -13.65 -2.49 -13.04
CA VAL A 25 -14.14 -2.40 -11.66
C VAL A 25 -13.39 -3.43 -10.83
N THR A 26 -12.48 -2.98 -9.97
CA THR A 26 -11.69 -3.82 -9.05
C THR A 26 -12.35 -3.94 -7.68
N GLY A 27 -13.34 -3.10 -7.37
CA GLY A 27 -14.09 -3.17 -6.12
C GLY A 27 -15.44 -2.47 -6.19
N VAL A 28 -16.44 -3.01 -5.49
CA VAL A 28 -17.76 -2.38 -5.34
C VAL A 28 -18.03 -2.15 -3.87
N ARG A 29 -18.15 -0.88 -3.47
CA ARG A 29 -18.28 -0.49 -2.05
C ARG A 29 -19.73 -0.24 -1.63
N GLY A 30 -20.62 0.01 -2.58
CA GLY A 30 -22.04 0.16 -2.31
C GLY A 30 -22.75 -1.18 -2.20
N LEU A 31 -23.73 -1.25 -1.29
CA LEU A 31 -24.54 -2.45 -1.07
C LEU A 31 -25.26 -2.87 -2.36
N GLY A 32 -25.30 -4.17 -2.63
CA GLY A 32 -26.03 -4.73 -3.78
C GLY A 32 -25.50 -4.29 -5.16
N GLY A 33 -24.21 -3.95 -5.26
CA GLY A 33 -23.60 -3.54 -6.53
C GLY A 33 -23.69 -2.04 -6.82
N SER A 34 -24.14 -1.22 -5.86
CA SER A 34 -24.27 0.22 -6.04
C SER A 34 -22.92 0.95 -5.95
N PRO A 35 -22.79 2.17 -6.50
CA PRO A 35 -21.59 2.97 -6.32
C PRO A 35 -21.33 3.34 -4.85
N PRO A 36 -20.10 3.72 -4.47
CA PRO A 36 -18.96 3.97 -5.35
C PRO A 36 -18.22 2.69 -5.80
N TYR A 37 -17.56 2.79 -6.96
CA TYR A 37 -16.76 1.73 -7.56
C TYR A 37 -15.28 2.07 -7.46
N GLN A 38 -14.44 1.12 -7.08
CA GLN A 38 -13.00 1.21 -7.26
C GLN A 38 -12.69 0.73 -8.68
N VAL A 39 -12.06 1.58 -9.47
CA VAL A 39 -11.84 1.36 -10.91
C VAL A 39 -10.37 1.53 -11.23
N HIS A 40 -9.80 0.54 -11.91
CA HIS A 40 -8.47 0.59 -12.49
C HIS A 40 -8.56 1.11 -13.92
N TRP A 41 -8.05 2.31 -14.19
CA TRP A 41 -8.15 2.93 -15.51
C TRP A 41 -7.08 2.39 -16.47
N SER A 42 -7.49 2.04 -17.68
CA SER A 42 -6.58 1.54 -18.72
C SER A 42 -5.81 2.63 -19.47
N ASP A 43 -6.17 3.90 -19.26
CA ASP A 43 -5.57 5.05 -19.95
C ASP A 43 -4.36 5.64 -19.23
N ALA A 44 -4.02 5.12 -18.05
CA ALA A 44 -2.91 5.62 -17.25
C ALA A 44 -1.66 4.77 -17.46
N GLU A 45 -0.58 5.42 -17.91
CA GLU A 45 0.73 4.77 -18.11
C GLU A 45 1.27 4.05 -16.86
N ARG A 46 0.84 4.48 -15.68
CA ARG A 46 0.89 3.71 -14.44
C ARG A 46 -0.56 3.54 -13.98
N GLY A 47 -1.12 2.35 -14.21
CA GLY A 47 -2.49 2.03 -13.84
C GLY A 47 -2.79 2.48 -12.41
N HIS A 48 -3.70 3.43 -12.26
CA HIS A 48 -4.07 3.99 -10.96
C HIS A 48 -5.52 3.64 -10.64
N ASP A 49 -5.73 3.18 -9.42
CA ASP A 49 -7.05 2.89 -8.89
C ASP A 49 -7.71 4.19 -8.40
N THR A 50 -8.94 4.45 -8.84
CA THR A 50 -9.73 5.60 -8.39
C THR A 50 -11.07 5.15 -7.85
N LEU A 51 -11.54 5.79 -6.78
CA LEU A 51 -12.92 5.65 -6.31
C LEU A 51 -13.84 6.54 -7.17
N VAL A 52 -14.76 5.93 -7.89
CA VAL A 52 -15.64 6.58 -8.87
C VAL A 52 -17.08 6.58 -8.38
N TYR A 53 -17.69 7.76 -8.42
CA TYR A 53 -19.13 7.96 -8.30
C TYR A 53 -19.67 8.23 -9.72
N PRO A 54 -20.19 7.23 -10.43
CA PRO A 54 -20.56 7.35 -11.82
C PRO A 54 -21.72 8.33 -11.99
N GLY A 55 -21.54 9.29 -12.91
CA GLY A 55 -22.58 10.20 -13.37
C GLY A 55 -23.50 9.57 -14.42
N PRO A 56 -24.42 10.34 -15.01
CA PRO A 56 -25.37 9.86 -16.02
C PRO A 56 -24.71 9.34 -17.31
N ASP A 57 -23.49 9.80 -17.62
CA ASP A 57 -22.76 9.44 -18.83
C ASP A 57 -21.94 8.13 -18.68
N ALA A 58 -22.04 7.46 -17.54
CA ALA A 58 -21.37 6.19 -17.30
C ALA A 58 -22.26 5.00 -17.63
N HIS A 59 -21.68 3.89 -18.11
CA HIS A 59 -22.33 2.59 -18.19
C HIS A 59 -21.37 1.44 -17.84
N VAL A 60 -21.93 0.26 -17.55
CA VAL A 60 -21.19 -0.95 -17.14
C VAL A 60 -21.34 -2.02 -18.22
N GLU A 61 -20.23 -2.51 -18.73
CA GLU A 61 -20.16 -3.63 -19.66
C GLU A 61 -19.74 -4.90 -18.90
N HIS A 62 -20.55 -5.95 -18.98
CA HIS A 62 -20.24 -7.26 -18.38
C HIS A 62 -19.61 -8.15 -19.46
N PRO A 63 -18.38 -8.65 -19.28
CA PRO A 63 -17.79 -9.57 -20.25
C PRO A 63 -18.61 -10.88 -20.31
N PRO A 64 -18.88 -11.43 -21.51
CA PRO A 64 -19.66 -12.66 -21.63
C PRO A 64 -18.87 -13.86 -21.06
N GLY A 65 -19.42 -14.50 -20.03
CA GLY A 65 -18.79 -15.62 -19.33
C GLY A 65 -18.63 -16.86 -20.21
N GLY A 66 -17.43 -17.45 -20.21
CA GLY A 66 -17.12 -18.72 -20.84
C GLY A 66 -17.44 -19.91 -19.91
N THR A 67 -18.21 -20.86 -20.41
CA THR A 67 -18.47 -22.16 -19.79
C THR A 67 -17.75 -23.25 -20.59
N GLY A 68 -16.85 -24.04 -19.97
CA GLY A 68 -16.47 -25.37 -20.47
C GLY A 68 -14.97 -25.73 -20.61
N ALA A 69 -14.42 -26.29 -19.54
CA ALA A 69 -13.54 -27.48 -19.44
C ALA A 69 -12.16 -27.60 -20.15
N ALA A 70 -11.16 -27.74 -19.27
CA ALA A 70 -9.98 -28.63 -19.30
C ALA A 70 -8.66 -28.12 -19.93
N ASP A 71 -7.71 -27.91 -18.99
CA ASP A 71 -6.26 -27.99 -19.10
C ASP A 71 -5.48 -26.80 -19.70
N ALA A 72 -5.31 -25.76 -18.88
CA ALA A 72 -3.99 -25.16 -18.59
C ALA A 72 -4.11 -24.20 -17.39
N GLU A 73 -3.26 -24.40 -16.40
CA GLU A 73 -3.11 -23.61 -15.19
C GLU A 73 -2.76 -22.15 -15.51
N GLU A 74 -3.62 -21.21 -15.11
CA GLU A 74 -3.19 -19.89 -14.65
C GLU A 74 -4.32 -19.39 -13.75
N ALA A 75 -4.22 -19.75 -12.47
CA ALA A 75 -5.04 -19.17 -11.44
C ALA A 75 -4.84 -17.65 -11.51
N ASP A 76 -5.88 -16.95 -11.97
CA ASP A 76 -6.00 -15.49 -11.94
C ASP A 76 -5.81 -15.04 -10.49
N ALA A 77 -4.55 -14.71 -10.16
CA ALA A 77 -4.13 -14.34 -8.85
C ALA A 77 -4.78 -12.99 -8.52
N MET A 78 -5.95 -13.03 -7.89
CA MET A 78 -6.62 -11.88 -7.29
C MET A 78 -5.61 -11.15 -6.39
N GLN A 79 -4.99 -10.09 -6.92
CA GLN A 79 -4.05 -9.26 -6.17
C GLN A 79 -4.83 -8.48 -5.11
N THR A 80 -4.85 -8.99 -3.88
CA THR A 80 -5.44 -8.27 -2.75
C THR A 80 -4.43 -7.22 -2.27
N THR A 81 -4.79 -5.94 -2.30
CA THR A 81 -3.94 -4.87 -1.77
C THR A 81 -4.31 -4.57 -0.32
N LYS A 82 -3.37 -4.75 0.61
CA LYS A 82 -3.50 -4.38 2.02
C LYS A 82 -2.63 -3.14 2.29
N ARG A 83 -3.19 -2.09 2.88
CA ARG A 83 -2.45 -0.86 3.25
C ARG A 83 -2.08 -0.91 4.72
N TRP A 84 -0.79 -0.75 5.03
CA TRP A 84 -0.29 -0.60 6.40
C TRP A 84 0.22 0.83 6.57
N ASN A 85 0.10 1.37 7.78
CA ASN A 85 0.63 2.68 8.14
C ASN A 85 1.67 2.53 9.24
N VAL A 86 2.62 3.46 9.28
CA VAL A 86 3.58 3.59 10.38
C VAL A 86 3.46 4.99 10.96
N ASP A 87 3.59 5.09 12.27
CA ASP A 87 3.68 6.35 12.99
C ASP A 87 5.16 6.64 13.24
N VAL A 88 5.61 7.85 12.89
CA VAL A 88 7.01 8.28 13.07
C VAL A 88 7.04 9.45 14.04
N VAL A 89 7.82 9.32 15.10
CA VAL A 89 8.08 10.39 16.07
C VAL A 89 9.57 10.70 16.05
N VAL A 90 9.91 11.96 15.92
CA VAL A 90 11.30 12.45 15.91
C VAL A 90 11.46 13.44 17.05
N SER A 91 12.59 13.36 17.76
CA SER A 91 12.98 14.33 18.78
C SER A 91 14.46 14.69 18.63
N GLU A 92 14.78 15.93 18.94
CA GLU A 92 16.15 16.42 18.94
C GLU A 92 16.54 16.86 20.35
N GLU A 93 17.75 16.52 20.77
CA GLU A 93 18.37 16.96 21.99
C GLU A 93 19.73 17.60 21.66
N SER A 94 19.89 18.87 22.05
CA SER A 94 21.10 19.64 21.79
C SER A 94 21.73 20.10 23.11
N GLU A 95 23.00 19.77 23.29
CA GLU A 95 23.82 20.18 24.44
C GLU A 95 25.15 20.78 23.93
N GLY A 96 25.30 22.09 24.09
CA GLY A 96 26.45 22.82 23.56
C GLY A 96 26.53 22.70 22.03
N ASP A 97 27.63 22.13 21.54
CA ASP A 97 27.86 21.88 20.10
C ASP A 97 27.54 20.43 19.68
N SER A 98 26.91 19.65 20.56
CA SER A 98 26.44 18.30 20.25
C SER A 98 24.93 18.31 20.02
N ALA A 99 24.50 17.84 18.84
CA ALA A 99 23.10 17.58 18.54
C ALA A 99 22.89 16.08 18.33
N ARG A 100 21.86 15.52 18.98
CA ARG A 100 21.41 14.13 18.82
C ARG A 100 19.96 14.13 18.39
N THR A 101 19.68 13.44 17.30
CA THR A 101 18.32 13.24 16.80
C THR A 101 17.91 11.79 17.05
N TRP A 102 16.74 11.59 17.62
CA TRP A 102 16.14 10.29 17.89
C TRP A 102 14.88 10.13 17.06
N ALA A 103 14.63 8.92 16.57
CA ALA A 103 13.40 8.55 15.88
C ALA A 103 12.85 7.23 16.41
N GLU A 104 11.54 7.19 16.61
CA GLU A 104 10.77 5.98 16.90
C GLU A 104 9.76 5.77 15.76
N VAL A 105 9.67 4.55 15.23
CA VAL A 105 8.69 4.17 14.21
C VAL A 105 7.82 3.06 14.76
N GLY A 106 6.54 3.35 14.98
CA GLY A 106 5.53 2.37 15.39
C GLY A 106 4.82 1.76 14.20
N LEU A 107 4.64 0.43 14.22
CA LEU A 107 3.74 -0.28 13.32
C LEU A 107 2.74 -1.06 14.17
N ALA A 108 1.46 -0.84 13.91
CA ALA A 108 0.37 -1.64 14.44
C ALA A 108 -0.42 -2.27 13.28
N THR A 109 -0.76 -3.55 13.42
CA THR A 109 -1.62 -4.27 12.48
C THR A 109 -2.91 -4.71 13.15
N ASP A 110 -3.97 -4.91 12.37
CA ASP A 110 -5.26 -5.39 12.86
C ASP A 110 -5.18 -6.80 13.48
N GLU A 111 -4.14 -7.56 13.12
CA GLU A 111 -3.84 -8.92 13.62
C GLU A 111 -3.07 -8.89 14.96
N GLY A 112 -2.89 -7.72 15.56
CA GLY A 112 -2.31 -7.55 16.89
C GLY A 112 -0.79 -7.45 16.93
N THR A 113 -0.10 -7.53 15.78
CA THR A 113 1.33 -7.23 15.71
C THR A 113 1.55 -5.75 16.02
N ALA A 114 2.32 -5.46 17.07
CA ALA A 114 2.77 -4.13 17.44
C ALA A 114 4.29 -4.12 17.55
N LEU A 115 4.95 -3.38 16.66
CA LEU A 115 6.40 -3.26 16.59
C LEU A 115 6.84 -1.82 16.71
N ARG A 116 8.05 -1.61 17.24
CA ARG A 116 8.66 -0.29 17.37
C ARG A 116 10.13 -0.33 16.96
N GLY A 117 10.45 0.30 15.84
CA GLY A 117 11.82 0.52 15.39
C GLY A 117 12.40 1.79 16.00
N HIS A 118 13.70 1.76 16.34
CA HIS A 118 14.38 2.90 16.98
C HIS A 118 15.62 3.31 16.19
N GLY A 119 15.87 4.61 16.10
CA GLY A 119 17.01 5.16 15.37
C GLY A 119 17.55 6.40 16.04
N MET A 120 18.87 6.60 15.94
CA MET A 120 19.55 7.77 16.48
C MET A 120 20.61 8.25 15.50
N ALA A 121 20.73 9.56 15.36
CA ALA A 121 21.75 10.26 14.59
C ALA A 121 22.47 11.29 15.47
N ARG A 122 23.73 11.53 15.14
CA ARG A 122 24.56 12.57 15.76
C ARG A 122 25.37 13.25 14.67
N LYS A 123 25.52 14.56 14.75
CA LYS A 123 26.49 15.27 13.91
C LYS A 123 27.92 14.94 14.34
N HIS A 124 28.86 14.99 13.40
CA HIS A 124 30.27 15.01 13.78
C HIS A 124 30.59 16.35 14.47
N PRO A 125 31.53 16.42 15.44
CA PRO A 125 31.85 17.68 16.12
C PRO A 125 32.30 18.83 15.22
N THR A 126 32.80 18.53 14.03
CA THR A 126 33.22 19.54 13.05
C THR A 126 32.18 19.82 11.98
N ASP A 127 31.07 19.09 11.98
CA ASP A 127 30.03 19.25 10.97
C ASP A 127 29.13 20.43 11.34
N MET A 128 28.61 21.09 10.29
CA MET A 128 27.55 22.07 10.44
C MET A 128 26.32 21.42 11.08
N ASP A 129 25.69 22.15 11.99
CA ASP A 129 24.44 21.73 12.60
C ASP A 129 23.29 21.91 11.60
N VAL A 130 22.85 20.81 10.99
CA VAL A 130 21.75 20.76 10.01
C VAL A 130 20.75 19.72 10.51
N PRO A 131 19.70 20.15 11.24
CA PRO A 131 18.72 19.25 11.86
C PRO A 131 18.13 18.23 10.90
N GLU A 132 17.78 18.64 9.69
CA GLU A 132 17.11 17.80 8.68
C GLU A 132 17.94 16.55 8.32
N ILE A 133 19.27 16.66 8.31
CA ILE A 133 20.16 15.52 8.06
C ILE A 133 20.09 14.51 9.21
N GLY A 134 20.05 14.99 10.45
CA GLY A 134 19.87 14.17 11.64
C GLY A 134 18.54 13.43 11.64
N GLU A 135 17.47 14.12 11.25
CA GLU A 135 16.12 13.57 11.16
C GLU A 135 16.03 12.43 10.15
N GLU A 136 16.40 12.67 8.90
CA GLU A 136 16.35 11.67 7.83
C GLU A 136 17.16 10.42 8.20
N LEU A 137 18.34 10.63 8.79
CA LEU A 137 19.23 9.54 9.18
C LEU A 137 18.68 8.76 10.39
N ALA A 138 18.12 9.44 11.39
CA ALA A 138 17.49 8.80 12.54
C ALA A 138 16.27 7.99 12.08
N VAL A 139 15.41 8.54 11.23
CA VAL A 139 14.22 7.87 10.68
C VAL A 139 14.61 6.65 9.84
N SER A 140 15.62 6.77 8.96
CA SER A 140 16.13 5.64 8.17
C SER A 140 16.61 4.49 9.05
N ARG A 141 17.32 4.80 10.14
CA ARG A 141 17.78 3.81 11.13
C ARG A 141 16.62 3.15 11.86
N ALA A 142 15.61 3.92 12.28
CA ALA A 142 14.42 3.40 12.93
C ALA A 142 13.61 2.47 11.99
N LEU A 143 13.46 2.83 10.71
CA LEU A 143 12.83 1.97 9.70
C LEU A 143 13.63 0.71 9.43
N SER A 144 14.96 0.78 9.42
CA SER A 144 15.84 -0.39 9.26
C SER A 144 15.68 -1.36 10.43
N ASP A 145 15.58 -0.83 11.65
CA ASP A 145 15.32 -1.62 12.85
C ASP A 145 13.92 -2.26 12.81
N LEU A 146 12.88 -1.51 12.47
CA LEU A 146 11.52 -2.03 12.29
C LEU A 146 11.49 -3.14 11.23
N SER A 147 12.17 -2.95 10.11
CA SER A 147 12.28 -3.92 9.02
C SER A 147 12.93 -5.24 9.50
N ARG A 148 13.96 -5.14 10.35
CA ARG A 148 14.60 -6.31 10.98
C ARG A 148 13.63 -7.04 11.91
N GLN A 149 12.89 -6.31 12.74
CA GLN A 149 11.90 -6.90 13.65
C GLN A 149 10.76 -7.59 12.88
N LEU A 150 10.23 -6.96 11.83
CA LEU A 150 9.20 -7.53 10.97
C LEU A 150 9.63 -8.86 10.34
N ARG A 151 10.89 -8.94 9.87
CA ARG A 151 11.44 -10.21 9.37
C ARG A 151 11.49 -11.29 10.44
N GLN A 152 11.76 -10.95 11.70
CA GLN A 152 11.79 -11.90 12.80
C GLN A 152 10.38 -12.41 13.15
N VAL A 153 9.38 -11.54 13.17
CA VAL A 153 7.97 -11.92 13.37
C VAL A 153 7.50 -12.84 12.25
N ALA A 154 7.72 -12.45 10.99
CA ALA A 154 7.34 -13.28 9.86
C ALA A 154 8.01 -14.68 9.89
N ALA A 155 9.29 -14.75 10.27
CA ALA A 155 9.97 -16.02 10.42
C ALA A 155 9.38 -16.87 11.56
N ALA A 156 8.97 -16.26 12.68
CA ALA A 156 8.28 -16.95 13.76
C ALA A 156 6.91 -17.48 13.32
N ASP A 157 6.10 -16.65 12.65
CA ASP A 157 4.78 -17.02 12.14
C ASP A 157 4.87 -18.19 11.14
N ILE A 158 5.87 -18.15 10.25
CA ILE A 158 6.12 -19.26 9.33
C ILE A 158 6.43 -20.55 10.10
N ASN A 159 7.26 -20.50 11.14
CA ASN A 159 7.58 -21.68 11.96
C ASN A 159 6.35 -22.23 12.70
N ASP A 160 5.52 -21.34 13.24
CA ASP A 160 4.33 -21.70 14.02
C ASP A 160 3.22 -22.32 13.14
N TYR A 161 3.08 -21.86 11.89
CA TYR A 161 2.09 -22.41 10.95
C TYR A 161 2.60 -23.57 10.09
N SER A 162 3.91 -23.71 9.86
CA SER A 162 4.45 -24.75 8.97
C SER A 162 4.79 -26.07 9.65
N GLY A 163 5.00 -26.07 10.97
CA GLY A 163 5.49 -27.26 11.69
C GLY A 163 6.90 -27.72 11.26
N LEU A 164 7.60 -26.96 10.41
CA LEU A 164 8.98 -27.21 9.97
C LEU A 164 9.79 -25.91 10.04
N PRO A 165 10.97 -25.90 10.69
CA PRO A 165 11.73 -24.66 10.88
C PRO A 165 12.24 -24.10 9.55
N TRP A 166 11.86 -22.86 9.23
CA TRP A 166 12.32 -22.11 8.08
C TRP A 166 13.79 -21.69 8.25
N ARG A 167 14.60 -21.92 7.21
CA ARG A 167 15.99 -21.45 7.12
C ARG A 167 16.13 -20.46 5.95
N PRO A 168 16.54 -19.21 6.17
CA PRO A 168 16.90 -18.32 5.07
C PRO A 168 18.19 -18.78 4.39
N THR A 169 18.21 -18.74 3.06
CA THR A 169 19.45 -18.79 2.24
C THR A 169 20.06 -17.42 2.09
#